data_AF-A0A4S2A9S4-F1
#
_entry.id   AF-A0A4S2A9S4-F1
#
_cell.length_a   1.000
_cell.length_b   1.000
_cell.length_c   1.000
_cell.angle_alpha   90.00
_cell.angle_beta   90.00
_cell.angle_gamma   90.00
#
_symmetry.space_group_name_H-M   'P 1'
#
loop_
_entity.id
_entity.type
_entity.pdbx_description
1 polymer ?
#
loop_
_entity_poly.entity_id
_entity_poly.type
_entity_poly.pdbx_seq_one_letter_code
_entity_poly.pdbx_strand_id
1 'polypeptide(L)'
;MAILKHIASKNADYGEIQRYLMFEHDEDTSKPILDENGELIPRKEYIMDGINCDPFTFDMECRELNALYHKNESYDEIKSHHYIISFDPKDVTENGLTGEQAQQIGMEYAKKNFPGHQALVCTHMDGHKGSGNIHVHIVLNSLRKYDVERQDFMERACDSRAGYKHHVTKDYLIHLKQTLMDICRREHLHQVDLLAPSDKKITDREYHAGRRGQKKLDERNRQLRADGLMPRKTVFQTQKDFLRSAIEDAAAVSCSQEDFKTLLLEKYNVRLKVSRGRFSYLHPERNKYITGRMLGTHYEEDNLRELFKENAEREKNKKKTVDVEKCNIESEKAVTSPSNLLQEEAVSVLFIKSDLRLVVDLQACVKAQQNAAYANKVKLSNLKEMAKTVAYIQEHGYDTRDSLEDSFSEIKSHASSSRKDLKSVEDNLRKVNEQIHYTGQYLANKPVYQKFVKAKNKGQFQQEHPTEIALYEAARKFLKEQSADGKLPSMKLLKAEKEKLLQQKKDAQKTYHYYQDYQKELNTVCSNVDKILGHPNTRQPKKQKSADIS
;
A
#
# COMPACT_ATOMS: atom_id res chain seq x y z
N MET A 1 19.89 -11.04 5.05
CA MET A 1 20.41 -11.09 3.68
C MET A 1 20.01 -9.78 3.05
N ALA A 2 20.86 -9.17 2.23
CA ALA A 2 20.53 -7.84 1.73
C ALA A 2 19.31 -7.87 0.79
N ILE A 3 18.32 -7.01 1.05
CA ILE A 3 17.09 -6.88 0.26
C ILE A 3 16.90 -5.45 -0.23
N LEU A 4 16.29 -5.30 -1.41
CA LEU A 4 15.91 -4.01 -1.97
C LEU A 4 14.38 -3.89 -2.03
N LYS A 5 13.84 -2.90 -1.33
CA LYS A 5 12.43 -2.51 -1.39
C LYS A 5 12.29 -1.18 -2.13
N HIS A 6 11.21 -1.04 -2.91
CA HIS A 6 10.87 0.21 -3.61
C HIS A 6 9.43 0.61 -3.30
N ILE A 7 9.22 1.86 -2.95
CA ILE A 7 7.93 2.49 -2.69
C ILE A 7 7.85 3.77 -3.53
N ALA A 8 6.80 3.94 -4.31
CA ALA A 8 6.50 5.19 -4.99
C ALA A 8 5.51 6.00 -4.13
N SER A 9 5.82 7.27 -3.87
CA SER A 9 4.98 8.16 -3.06
C SER A 9 4.33 9.23 -3.92
N LYS A 10 3.04 9.46 -3.67
CA LYS A 10 2.27 10.58 -4.22
C LYS A 10 2.21 11.78 -3.26
N ASN A 11 2.86 11.67 -2.11
CA ASN A 11 2.83 12.71 -1.08
C ASN A 11 3.58 13.96 -1.56
N ALA A 12 2.91 15.10 -1.54
CA ALA A 12 3.50 16.38 -1.93
C ALA A 12 4.32 17.02 -0.80
N ASP A 13 4.14 16.58 0.45
CA ASP A 13 4.97 17.02 1.57
C ASP A 13 6.25 16.17 1.62
N TYR A 14 7.31 16.67 0.96
CA TYR A 14 8.64 16.07 1.03
C TYR A 14 9.27 16.18 2.43
N GLY A 15 8.76 17.05 3.30
CA GLY A 15 9.20 17.14 4.70
C GLY A 15 8.70 15.97 5.55
N GLU A 16 7.61 15.30 5.17
CA GLU A 16 7.16 14.11 5.92
C GLU A 16 8.18 12.98 5.89
N ILE A 17 8.91 12.81 4.78
CA ILE A 17 9.91 11.74 4.71
C ILE A 17 11.20 12.10 5.45
N GLN A 18 11.63 13.37 5.44
CA GLN A 18 12.71 13.83 6.31
C GLN A 18 12.34 13.60 7.77
N ARG A 19 11.11 13.96 8.18
CA ARG A 19 10.63 13.69 9.54
C ARG A 19 10.62 12.21 9.85
N TYR A 20 10.14 11.36 8.93
CA TYR A 20 10.16 9.90 9.08
C TYR A 20 11.56 9.34 9.35
N LEU A 21 12.57 9.90 8.68
CA LEU A 21 13.98 9.49 8.80
C LEU A 21 14.67 10.07 10.05
N MET A 22 14.24 11.23 10.56
CA MET A 22 14.91 11.89 11.69
C MET A 22 14.28 11.59 13.05
N PHE A 23 12.99 11.24 13.10
CA PHE A 23 12.24 11.11 14.35
C PHE A 23 11.67 9.70 14.54
N GLU A 24 11.38 9.34 15.78
CA GLU A 24 10.76 8.07 16.14
C GLU A 24 9.30 8.01 15.67
N HIS A 25 8.90 6.84 15.16
CA HIS A 25 7.56 6.62 14.62
C HIS A 25 6.98 5.32 15.18
N ASP A 26 5.69 5.32 15.47
CA ASP A 26 4.94 4.13 15.81
C ASP A 26 4.92 3.20 14.60
N GLU A 27 5.47 2.00 14.78
CA GLU A 27 5.68 1.07 13.68
C GLU A 27 4.38 0.52 13.07
N ASP A 28 3.29 0.49 13.84
CA ASP A 28 2.01 -0.06 13.40
C ASP A 28 1.19 0.97 12.61
N THR A 29 1.33 2.26 12.95
CA THR A 29 0.54 3.36 12.39
C THR A 29 1.36 4.31 11.50
N SER A 30 2.69 4.18 11.50
CA SER A 30 3.65 5.07 10.83
C SER A 30 3.50 6.55 11.23
N LYS A 31 2.94 6.81 12.41
CA LYS A 31 2.77 8.15 12.96
C LYS A 31 3.97 8.51 13.84
N PRO A 32 4.37 9.79 13.89
CA PRO A 32 5.43 10.21 14.79
C PRO A 32 5.06 9.94 16.25
N ILE A 33 6.04 9.49 17.03
CA ILE A 33 5.92 9.39 18.49
C ILE A 33 6.24 10.77 19.06
N LEU A 34 5.37 11.22 19.97
CA LEU A 34 5.51 12.50 20.64
C LEU A 34 5.91 12.27 22.09
N ASP A 35 6.74 13.16 22.62
CA ASP A 35 7.07 13.20 24.04
C ASP A 35 5.89 13.72 24.88
N GLU A 36 6.09 13.80 26.20
CA GLU A 36 5.10 14.29 27.16
C GLU A 36 4.65 15.74 26.87
N ASN A 37 5.46 16.52 26.15
CA ASN A 37 5.19 17.91 25.77
C ASN A 37 4.52 18.03 24.39
N GLY A 38 4.37 16.92 23.66
CA GLY A 38 3.82 16.89 22.31
C GLY A 38 4.85 17.22 21.21
N GLU A 39 6.14 17.14 21.51
CA GLU A 39 7.25 17.36 20.58
C GLU A 39 7.72 16.06 19.94
N LEU A 40 8.29 16.14 18.74
CA LEU A 40 8.81 14.97 18.03
C LEU A 40 10.06 14.43 18.72
N ILE A 41 10.11 13.12 18.98
CA ILE A 41 11.29 12.48 19.58
C ILE A 41 12.32 12.18 18.49
N PRO A 42 13.53 12.75 18.52
CA PRO A 42 14.57 12.41 17.55
C PRO A 42 15.00 10.95 17.66
N ARG A 43 15.33 10.31 16.54
CA ARG A 43 15.95 8.98 16.56
C ARG A 43 17.31 9.06 17.25
N LYS A 44 17.64 8.02 18.00
CA LYS A 44 18.89 7.94 18.77
C LYS A 44 20.12 7.96 17.87
N GLU A 45 20.08 7.21 16.76
CA GLU A 45 21.22 7.02 15.86
C GLU A 45 20.75 6.96 14.42
N TYR A 46 21.18 7.92 13.60
CA TYR A 46 21.02 7.91 12.15
C TYR A 46 22.15 8.70 11.49
N ILE A 47 22.50 8.33 10.25
CA ILE A 47 23.46 9.05 9.42
C ILE A 47 22.74 9.49 8.16
N MET A 48 22.78 10.78 7.81
CA MET A 48 22.01 11.31 6.67
C MET A 48 22.87 12.23 5.81
N ASP A 49 22.82 11.99 4.49
CA ASP A 49 23.52 12.78 3.48
C ASP A 49 22.60 13.08 2.29
N GLY A 50 22.91 14.17 1.58
CA GLY A 50 22.24 14.57 0.35
C GLY A 50 23.08 14.30 -0.89
N ILE A 51 22.44 14.00 -2.02
CA ILE A 51 23.05 13.96 -3.35
C ILE A 51 22.33 14.98 -4.22
N ASN A 52 23.09 15.93 -4.79
CA ASN A 52 22.58 17.05 -5.59
C ASN A 52 21.59 17.97 -4.86
N CYS A 53 21.57 17.90 -3.53
CA CYS A 53 20.80 18.71 -2.60
C CYS A 53 21.45 18.66 -1.21
N ASP A 54 21.14 19.63 -0.37
CA ASP A 54 21.43 19.58 1.07
C ASP A 54 20.36 18.72 1.78
N PRO A 55 20.75 17.82 2.71
CA PRO A 55 19.82 16.90 3.34
C PRO A 55 18.72 17.58 4.18
N PHE A 56 19.01 18.75 4.75
CA PHE A 56 18.08 19.49 5.60
C PHE A 56 17.16 20.42 4.80
N THR A 57 17.52 20.78 3.56
CA THR A 57 16.67 21.58 2.66
C THR A 57 16.10 20.80 1.48
N PHE A 58 16.21 19.46 1.49
CA PHE A 58 15.73 18.60 0.41
C PHE A 58 14.27 18.85 0.01
N ASP A 59 13.38 19.08 0.98
CA ASP A 59 11.97 19.33 0.70
C ASP A 59 11.73 20.64 -0.08
N MET A 60 12.47 21.69 0.27
CA MET A 60 12.43 22.98 -0.40
C MET A 60 13.02 22.86 -1.81
N GLU A 61 14.22 22.30 -1.93
CA GLU A 61 14.87 22.15 -3.22
C GLU A 61 14.11 21.25 -4.19
N CYS A 62 13.43 20.21 -3.69
CA CYS A 62 12.56 19.37 -4.51
C CYS A 62 11.37 20.16 -5.05
N ARG A 63 10.74 20.99 -4.20
CA ARG A 63 9.61 21.84 -4.57
C ARG A 63 10.01 22.91 -5.58
N GLU A 64 11.18 23.52 -5.40
CA GLU A 64 11.74 24.50 -6.36
C GLU A 64 11.99 23.87 -7.73
N LEU A 65 12.63 22.69 -7.77
CA LEU A 65 12.87 21.98 -9.03
C LEU A 65 11.57 21.57 -9.72
N ASN A 66 10.60 21.08 -8.94
CA ASN A 66 9.28 20.72 -9.46
C ASN A 66 8.55 21.92 -10.08
N ALA A 67 8.60 23.08 -9.42
CA ALA A 67 8.03 24.33 -9.91
C ALA A 67 8.71 24.82 -11.19
N LEU A 68 10.05 24.73 -11.27
CA LEU A 68 10.82 25.10 -12.45
C LEU A 68 10.40 24.33 -13.71
N TYR A 69 10.08 23.04 -13.58
CA TYR A 69 9.71 22.17 -14.70
C TYR A 69 8.19 21.97 -14.86
N HIS A 70 7.37 22.66 -14.06
CA HIS A 70 5.90 22.49 -14.04
C HIS A 70 5.50 21.02 -13.92
N LYS A 71 6.13 20.30 -13.00
CA LYS A 71 5.84 18.90 -12.68
C LYS A 71 5.42 18.76 -11.24
N ASN A 72 4.83 17.61 -10.93
CA ASN A 72 4.47 17.25 -9.58
C ASN A 72 3.41 18.21 -8.98
N GLU A 73 2.50 18.73 -9.79
CA GLU A 73 1.42 19.63 -9.35
C GLU A 73 0.14 18.86 -8.96
N SER A 74 -0.22 17.79 -9.67
CA SER A 74 -1.46 17.06 -9.41
C SER A 74 -1.32 16.01 -8.29
N TYR A 75 -2.38 15.77 -7.52
CA TYR A 75 -2.34 14.79 -6.41
C TYR A 75 -1.99 13.35 -6.86
N ASP A 76 -2.29 12.98 -8.10
CA ASP A 76 -2.10 11.61 -8.60
C ASP A 76 -0.69 11.30 -9.11
N GLU A 77 0.15 12.31 -9.23
CA GLU A 77 1.52 12.13 -9.70
C GLU A 77 2.44 11.56 -8.63
N ILE A 78 3.40 10.72 -9.05
CA ILE A 78 4.48 10.25 -8.18
C ILE A 78 5.46 11.40 -7.95
N LYS A 79 5.67 11.75 -6.69
CA LYS A 79 6.48 12.89 -6.22
C LYS A 79 7.87 12.46 -5.80
N SER A 80 7.95 11.31 -5.15
CA SER A 80 9.22 10.75 -4.70
C SER A 80 9.24 9.23 -4.81
N HIS A 81 10.44 8.68 -4.86
CA HIS A 81 10.69 7.24 -4.85
C HIS A 81 11.54 6.94 -3.62
N HIS A 82 11.10 5.99 -2.81
CA HIS A 82 11.81 5.56 -1.62
C HIS A 82 12.30 4.13 -1.83
N TYR A 83 13.62 3.97 -1.87
CA TYR A 83 14.28 2.69 -1.86
C TYR A 83 14.79 2.41 -0.47
N ILE A 84 14.70 1.15 -0.05
CA ILE A 84 15.23 0.69 1.23
C ILE A 84 16.11 -0.51 0.96
N ILE A 85 17.39 -0.38 1.32
CA ILE A 85 18.35 -1.48 1.35
C ILE A 85 18.39 -1.96 2.80
N SER A 86 18.05 -3.20 3.07
CA SER A 86 18.15 -3.77 4.42
C SER A 86 19.16 -4.91 4.41
N PHE A 87 20.16 -4.87 5.27
CA PHE A 87 21.22 -5.88 5.36
C PHE A 87 20.82 -7.04 6.28
N ASP A 88 21.60 -8.14 6.29
CA ASP A 88 21.39 -9.19 7.30
C ASP A 88 21.77 -8.66 8.68
N PRO A 89 20.95 -8.89 9.73
CA PRO A 89 21.38 -8.62 11.10
C PRO A 89 22.73 -9.25 11.44
N LYS A 90 23.03 -10.42 10.87
CA LYS A 90 24.30 -11.13 11.06
C LYS A 90 25.49 -10.41 10.44
N ASP A 91 25.29 -9.53 9.47
CA ASP A 91 26.40 -8.78 8.86
C ASP A 91 27.09 -7.88 9.89
N VAL A 92 26.37 -7.43 10.92
CA VAL A 92 26.96 -6.67 12.03
C VAL A 92 27.95 -7.51 12.84
N THR A 93 27.57 -8.76 13.15
CA THR A 93 28.35 -9.64 14.03
C THR A 93 29.37 -10.51 13.29
N GLU A 94 29.06 -10.94 12.07
CA GLU A 94 29.84 -11.90 11.29
C GLU A 94 30.75 -11.19 10.27
N ASN A 95 30.29 -10.08 9.68
CA ASN A 95 31.01 -9.37 8.61
C ASN A 95 31.45 -7.94 9.01
N GLY A 96 31.18 -7.53 10.26
CA GLY A 96 31.61 -6.24 10.81
C GLY A 96 30.95 -5.01 10.18
N LEU A 97 29.75 -5.15 9.59
CA LEU A 97 29.05 -4.04 8.95
C LEU A 97 28.67 -2.95 9.97
N THR A 98 29.19 -1.73 9.77
CA THR A 98 28.84 -0.55 10.58
C THR A 98 27.82 0.36 9.89
N GLY A 99 27.23 1.29 10.66
CA GLY A 99 26.33 2.31 10.10
C GLY A 99 27.00 3.20 9.06
N GLU A 100 28.26 3.58 9.28
CA GLU A 100 29.06 4.39 8.35
C GLU A 100 29.36 3.63 7.06
N GLN A 101 29.71 2.35 7.15
CA GLN A 101 29.93 1.50 5.97
C GLN A 101 28.64 1.33 5.18
N ALA A 102 27.52 1.08 5.85
CA ALA A 102 26.21 1.00 5.21
C ALA A 102 25.82 2.31 4.54
N GLN A 103 26.08 3.46 5.17
CA GLN A 103 25.87 4.78 4.57
C GLN A 103 26.73 4.97 3.32
N GLN A 104 28.00 4.59 3.36
CA GLN A 104 28.91 4.68 2.21
C GLN A 104 28.42 3.81 1.04
N ILE A 105 28.00 2.57 1.31
CA ILE A 105 27.36 1.68 0.33
C ILE A 105 26.11 2.33 -0.25
N GLY A 106 25.26 2.92 0.61
CA GLY A 106 24.07 3.66 0.23
C GLY A 106 24.35 4.81 -0.74
N MET A 107 25.36 5.60 -0.44
CA MET A 107 25.80 6.74 -1.23
C MET A 107 26.38 6.31 -2.57
N GLU A 108 27.23 5.28 -2.59
CA GLU A 108 27.75 4.69 -3.84
C GLU A 108 26.60 4.16 -4.71
N TYR A 109 25.72 3.38 -4.10
CA TYR A 109 24.56 2.81 -4.78
C TYR A 109 23.67 3.90 -5.37
N ALA A 110 23.34 4.93 -4.61
CA ALA A 110 22.48 6.01 -5.07
C ALA A 110 23.12 6.82 -6.21
N LYS A 111 24.41 7.16 -6.10
CA LYS A 111 25.15 7.90 -7.14
C LYS A 111 25.22 7.12 -8.45
N LYS A 112 25.51 5.82 -8.39
CA LYS A 112 25.62 4.95 -9.56
C LYS A 112 24.27 4.73 -10.24
N ASN A 113 23.24 4.43 -9.45
CA ASN A 113 21.96 3.98 -9.99
C ASN A 113 20.98 5.12 -10.28
N PHE A 114 21.11 6.29 -9.64
CA PHE A 114 20.19 7.42 -9.80
C PHE A 114 20.92 8.73 -10.16
N PRO A 115 21.81 8.73 -11.17
CA PRO A 115 22.70 9.87 -11.44
C PRO A 115 21.91 11.13 -11.78
N GLY A 116 22.24 12.28 -11.19
CA GLY A 116 21.55 13.55 -11.49
C GLY A 116 20.16 13.72 -10.85
N HIS A 117 19.65 12.76 -10.08
CA HIS A 117 18.50 13.00 -9.19
C HIS A 117 18.94 13.72 -7.91
N GLN A 118 18.02 14.50 -7.32
CA GLN A 118 18.11 14.88 -5.91
C GLN A 118 17.78 13.67 -5.06
N ALA A 119 18.64 13.31 -4.12
CA ALA A 119 18.42 12.17 -3.24
C ALA A 119 18.81 12.47 -1.79
N LEU A 120 18.01 11.97 -0.86
CA LEU A 120 18.41 11.76 0.54
C LEU A 120 18.86 10.32 0.71
N VAL A 121 19.99 10.11 1.38
CA VAL A 121 20.47 8.80 1.79
C VAL A 121 20.59 8.81 3.30
N CYS A 122 19.80 7.99 3.99
CA CYS A 122 19.78 7.92 5.45
C CYS A 122 19.94 6.48 5.93
N THR A 123 20.95 6.23 6.75
CA THR A 123 21.17 4.94 7.39
C THR A 123 20.64 4.95 8.81
N HIS A 124 19.90 3.89 9.13
CA HIS A 124 19.38 3.59 10.45
C HIS A 124 20.04 2.31 10.96
N MET A 125 20.48 2.33 12.22
CA MET A 125 21.00 1.15 12.92
C MET A 125 19.93 0.45 13.76
N ASP A 126 18.79 1.12 13.97
CA ASP A 126 17.64 0.58 14.66
C ASP A 126 16.78 -0.26 13.71
N GLY A 127 17.03 -1.57 13.71
CA GLY A 127 16.16 -2.47 12.97
C GLY A 127 14.70 -2.41 13.42
N HIS A 128 13.76 -2.72 12.53
CA HIS A 128 12.33 -2.76 12.86
C HIS A 128 12.09 -3.72 14.05
N LYS A 129 11.48 -3.23 15.13
CA LYS A 129 11.27 -3.91 16.43
C LYS A 129 12.53 -4.22 17.23
N GLY A 130 13.62 -3.48 17.03
CA GLY A 130 14.89 -3.82 17.67
C GLY A 130 15.49 -5.10 17.10
N SER A 131 15.17 -5.46 15.85
CA SER A 131 15.87 -6.53 15.11
C SER A 131 17.35 -6.23 14.88
N GLY A 132 17.80 -5.00 15.14
CA GLY A 132 19.19 -4.57 14.97
C GLY A 132 19.67 -4.56 13.52
N ASN A 133 18.75 -4.67 12.55
CA ASN A 133 19.12 -4.70 11.14
C ASN A 133 19.46 -3.28 10.63
N ILE A 134 20.72 -3.09 10.27
CA ILE A 134 21.15 -1.87 9.58
C ILE A 134 20.42 -1.79 8.24
N HIS A 135 19.88 -0.62 7.94
CA HIS A 135 19.20 -0.37 6.68
C HIS A 135 19.39 1.06 6.20
N VAL A 136 19.41 1.22 4.89
CA VAL A 136 19.65 2.49 4.20
C VAL A 136 18.40 2.87 3.43
N HIS A 137 17.87 4.04 3.73
CA HIS A 137 16.81 4.70 3.00
C HIS A 137 17.40 5.61 1.93
N ILE A 138 16.99 5.43 0.68
CA ILE A 138 17.34 6.31 -0.44
C ILE A 138 16.05 6.92 -0.97
N VAL A 139 15.85 8.21 -0.75
CA VAL A 139 14.66 8.95 -1.17
C VAL A 139 15.02 9.87 -2.32
N LEU A 140 14.45 9.62 -3.49
CA LEU A 140 14.66 10.43 -4.68
C LEU A 140 13.50 11.41 -4.87
N ASN A 141 13.80 12.64 -5.31
CA ASN A 141 12.81 13.40 -6.06
C ASN A 141 12.45 12.61 -7.32
N SER A 142 11.16 12.50 -7.64
CA SER A 142 10.75 11.84 -8.88
C SER A 142 11.32 12.55 -10.10
N LEU A 143 11.62 13.84 -10.04
CA LEU A 143 12.28 14.57 -11.11
C LEU A 143 13.81 14.44 -11.08
N ARG A 144 14.42 14.35 -12.26
CA ARG A 144 15.87 14.46 -12.44
C ARG A 144 16.29 15.94 -12.52
N LYS A 145 17.32 16.32 -11.76
CA LYS A 145 17.86 17.69 -11.70
C LYS A 145 18.80 18.00 -12.86
N TYR A 146 19.66 17.05 -13.23
CA TYR A 146 20.68 17.23 -14.26
C TYR A 146 20.53 16.25 -15.43
N ASP A 147 20.89 16.68 -16.63
CA ASP A 147 21.16 15.79 -17.74
C ASP A 147 22.34 14.89 -17.38
N VAL A 148 22.26 13.62 -17.77
CA VAL A 148 23.31 12.63 -17.52
C VAL A 148 23.59 11.83 -18.76
N GLU A 149 24.78 11.24 -18.82
CA GLU A 149 25.10 10.27 -19.86
C GLU A 149 24.15 9.08 -19.75
N ARG A 150 23.58 8.69 -20.89
CA ARG A 150 22.62 7.60 -20.95
C ARG A 150 23.34 6.27 -20.72
N GLN A 151 22.86 5.52 -19.74
CA GLN A 151 23.36 4.18 -19.41
C GLN A 151 22.45 3.10 -20.00
N ASP A 152 22.95 1.86 -20.08
CA ASP A 152 22.23 0.73 -20.70
C ASP A 152 20.89 0.42 -20.01
N PHE A 153 20.79 0.65 -18.70
CA PHE A 153 19.55 0.45 -17.93
C PHE A 153 18.52 1.58 -18.14
N MET A 154 18.87 2.66 -18.85
CA MET A 154 17.98 3.78 -19.17
C MET A 154 17.27 3.53 -20.51
N GLU A 155 16.10 2.90 -20.42
CA GLU A 155 15.36 2.40 -21.59
C GLU A 155 14.85 3.51 -22.52
N ARG A 156 14.45 4.67 -21.99
CA ARG A 156 13.88 5.76 -22.78
C ARG A 156 14.89 6.88 -22.94
N ALA A 157 14.84 7.56 -24.09
CA ALA A 157 15.70 8.73 -24.34
C ALA A 157 15.50 9.86 -23.33
N CYS A 158 14.31 9.97 -22.73
CA CYS A 158 14.02 10.93 -21.67
C CYS A 158 14.58 10.54 -20.31
N ASP A 159 14.95 9.27 -20.08
CA ASP A 159 15.36 8.80 -18.76
C ASP A 159 16.70 9.42 -18.34
N SER A 160 17.52 9.92 -19.27
CA SER A 160 18.79 10.59 -18.98
C SER A 160 18.71 12.13 -19.00
N ARG A 161 17.51 12.70 -19.07
CA ARG A 161 17.28 14.15 -19.23
C ARG A 161 16.72 14.81 -17.97
N ALA A 162 17.16 16.03 -17.68
CA ALA A 162 16.64 16.89 -16.63
C ALA A 162 15.15 17.22 -16.85
N GLY A 163 14.40 17.39 -15.76
CA GLY A 163 12.96 17.68 -15.80
C GLY A 163 12.06 16.47 -16.09
N TYR A 164 12.63 15.32 -16.44
CA TYR A 164 11.89 14.08 -16.63
C TYR A 164 11.85 13.25 -15.35
N LYS A 165 10.79 12.43 -15.25
CA LYS A 165 10.54 11.61 -14.07
C LYS A 165 11.34 10.33 -14.08
N HIS A 166 11.65 9.83 -12.89
CA HIS A 166 12.22 8.52 -12.65
C HIS A 166 11.21 7.44 -13.02
N HIS A 167 11.57 6.57 -13.97
CA HIS A 167 10.73 5.48 -14.41
C HIS A 167 11.39 4.15 -14.08
N VAL A 168 10.91 3.47 -13.03
CA VAL A 168 11.36 2.11 -12.71
C VAL A 168 10.64 1.13 -13.61
N THR A 169 11.31 0.72 -14.67
CA THR A 169 10.90 -0.40 -15.51
C THR A 169 11.34 -1.73 -14.90
N LYS A 170 10.95 -2.85 -15.53
CA LYS A 170 11.36 -4.17 -15.06
C LYS A 170 12.87 -4.37 -15.19
N ASP A 171 13.47 -3.93 -16.29
CA ASP A 171 14.89 -4.16 -16.56
C ASP A 171 15.75 -3.21 -15.74
N TYR A 172 15.29 -1.97 -15.49
CA TYR A 172 15.92 -1.09 -14.51
C TYR A 172 15.85 -1.70 -13.11
N LEU A 173 14.71 -2.26 -12.67
CA LEU A 173 14.65 -2.94 -11.37
C LEU A 173 15.59 -4.15 -11.28
N ILE A 174 15.79 -4.90 -12.38
CA ILE A 174 16.77 -5.99 -12.47
C ILE A 174 18.19 -5.43 -12.30
N HIS A 175 18.52 -4.35 -13.00
CA HIS A 175 19.80 -3.65 -12.84
C HIS A 175 20.04 -3.21 -11.39
N LEU A 176 19.04 -2.56 -10.76
CA LEU A 176 19.12 -2.11 -9.37
C LEU A 176 19.43 -3.26 -8.41
N LYS A 177 18.77 -4.42 -8.62
CA LYS A 177 19.01 -5.62 -7.81
C LYS A 177 20.39 -6.22 -8.08
N GLN A 178 20.81 -6.31 -9.33
CA GLN A 178 22.12 -6.82 -9.71
C GLN A 178 23.23 -5.97 -9.10
N THR A 179 23.16 -4.64 -9.24
CA THR A 179 24.14 -3.72 -8.66
C THR A 179 24.23 -3.87 -7.14
N LEU A 180 23.11 -4.08 -6.44
CA LEU A 180 23.13 -4.34 -5.00
C LEU A 180 23.84 -5.65 -4.67
N MET A 181 23.49 -6.73 -5.39
CA MET A 181 24.13 -8.03 -5.20
C MET A 181 25.64 -7.97 -5.44
N ASP A 182 26.09 -7.24 -6.47
CA ASP A 182 27.50 -7.12 -6.79
C ASP A 182 28.26 -6.34 -5.72
N ILE A 183 27.66 -5.28 -5.15
CA ILE A 183 28.24 -4.56 -4.00
C ILE A 183 28.31 -5.48 -2.79
N CYS A 184 27.22 -6.16 -2.43
CA CYS A 184 27.23 -7.06 -1.27
C CYS A 184 28.25 -8.19 -1.41
N ARG A 185 28.44 -8.77 -2.61
CA ARG A 185 29.50 -9.75 -2.86
C ARG A 185 30.89 -9.14 -2.72
N ARG A 186 31.11 -7.92 -3.23
CA ARG A 186 32.39 -7.19 -3.13
C ARG A 186 32.75 -6.89 -1.68
N GLU A 187 31.76 -6.48 -0.88
CA GLU A 187 31.92 -6.16 0.54
C GLU A 187 31.80 -7.38 1.47
N HIS A 188 31.74 -8.60 0.92
CA HIS A 188 31.62 -9.85 1.68
C HIS A 188 30.40 -9.92 2.62
N LEU A 189 29.27 -9.32 2.23
CA LEU A 189 28.03 -9.30 3.00
C LEU A 189 27.09 -10.46 2.60
N HIS A 190 26.21 -10.85 3.51
CA HIS A 190 25.20 -11.89 3.27
C HIS A 190 24.22 -11.48 2.16
N GLN A 191 24.29 -12.19 1.04
CA GLN A 191 23.47 -11.90 -0.14
C GLN A 191 22.63 -13.10 -0.58
N VAL A 192 21.38 -12.83 -0.94
CA VAL A 192 20.51 -13.76 -1.69
C VAL A 192 20.47 -13.38 -3.16
N ASP A 193 20.14 -14.33 -4.02
CA ASP A 193 19.77 -14.00 -5.39
C ASP A 193 18.44 -13.21 -5.39
N LEU A 194 18.53 -11.90 -5.64
CA LEU A 194 17.39 -10.99 -5.73
C LEU A 194 16.60 -11.15 -7.04
N LEU A 195 17.19 -11.80 -8.04
CA LEU A 195 16.58 -12.07 -9.35
C LEU A 195 15.80 -13.38 -9.32
N ALA A 196 16.23 -14.34 -8.51
CA ALA A 196 15.50 -15.56 -8.28
C ALA A 196 14.11 -15.31 -7.63
N PRO A 197 13.06 -16.01 -8.09
CA PRO A 197 11.79 -16.02 -7.38
C PRO A 197 11.93 -16.67 -5.99
N SER A 198 11.24 -16.12 -5.00
CA SER A 198 11.31 -16.63 -3.63
C SER A 198 10.60 -17.98 -3.46
N ASP A 199 11.29 -18.89 -2.78
CA ASP A 199 10.80 -20.20 -2.30
C ASP A 199 9.48 -20.10 -1.57
N LYS A 200 9.45 -19.20 -0.59
CA LYS A 200 8.26 -18.87 0.21
C LYS A 200 7.94 -17.40 0.08
N LYS A 201 7.04 -17.07 -0.85
CA LYS A 201 6.70 -15.70 -1.18
C LYS A 201 5.65 -15.13 -0.23
N ILE A 202 6.09 -14.34 0.75
CA ILE A 202 5.21 -13.55 1.62
C ILE A 202 5.22 -12.09 1.14
N THR A 203 4.05 -11.55 0.80
CA THR A 203 3.93 -10.14 0.38
C THR A 203 3.77 -9.20 1.57
N ASP A 204 4.20 -7.95 1.49
CA ASP A 204 3.99 -6.94 2.55
C ASP A 204 2.53 -6.87 3.02
N ARG A 205 1.57 -6.87 2.08
CA ARG A 205 0.13 -6.88 2.42
C ARG A 205 -0.27 -8.06 3.28
N GLU A 206 0.32 -9.22 3.02
CA GLU A 206 0.07 -10.46 3.74
C GLU A 206 0.74 -10.46 5.10
N TYR A 207 2.01 -10.04 5.17
CA TYR A 207 2.73 -9.83 6.43
C TYR A 207 1.95 -8.93 7.39
N HIS A 208 1.50 -7.76 6.92
CA HIS A 208 0.68 -6.84 7.73
C HIS A 208 -0.73 -7.39 8.03
N ALA A 209 -1.31 -8.19 7.14
CA ALA A 209 -2.58 -8.88 7.44
C ALA A 209 -2.41 -9.91 8.56
N GLY A 210 -1.33 -10.69 8.54
CA GLY A 210 -0.95 -11.63 9.60
C GLY A 210 -0.79 -10.92 10.94
N ARG A 211 0.00 -9.83 10.98
CA ARG A 211 0.20 -9.04 12.21
C ARG A 211 -1.10 -8.46 12.77
N ARG A 212 -1.92 -7.81 11.93
CA ARG A 212 -3.19 -7.23 12.39
C ARG A 212 -4.17 -8.32 12.84
N GLY A 213 -4.17 -9.47 12.17
CA GLY A 213 -4.95 -10.63 12.58
C GLY A 213 -4.52 -11.18 13.92
N GLN A 214 -3.21 -11.32 14.14
CA GLN A 214 -2.64 -11.76 15.41
C GLN A 214 -3.00 -10.81 16.56
N LYS A 215 -2.83 -9.49 16.38
CA LYS A 215 -3.18 -8.49 17.39
C LYS A 215 -4.66 -8.58 17.82
N LYS A 216 -5.56 -8.77 16.85
CA LYS A 216 -7.00 -8.97 17.13
C LYS A 216 -7.28 -10.30 17.83
N LEU A 217 -6.58 -11.36 17.45
CA LEU A 217 -6.70 -12.68 18.07
C LEU A 217 -6.21 -12.63 19.52
N ASP A 218 -5.09 -11.98 19.79
CA ASP A 218 -4.52 -11.84 21.12
C ASP A 218 -5.43 -11.04 22.05
N GLU A 219 -6.05 -9.97 21.54
CA GLU A 219 -7.05 -9.19 22.29
C GLU A 219 -8.25 -10.05 22.66
N ARG A 220 -8.82 -10.79 21.69
CA ARG A 220 -9.92 -11.72 21.94
C ARG A 220 -9.52 -12.83 22.91
N ASN A 221 -8.32 -13.35 22.78
CA ASN A 221 -7.80 -14.40 23.66
C ASN A 221 -7.54 -13.89 25.08
N ARG A 222 -7.22 -12.61 25.24
CA ARG A 222 -7.12 -11.96 26.56
C ARG A 222 -8.50 -11.86 27.20
N GLN A 223 -9.52 -11.48 26.44
CA GLN A 223 -10.92 -11.44 26.90
C GLN A 223 -11.41 -12.84 27.31
N LEU A 224 -11.22 -13.86 26.45
CA LEU A 224 -11.60 -15.24 26.76
C LEU A 224 -10.95 -15.74 28.06
N ARG A 225 -9.66 -15.44 28.28
CA ARG A 225 -8.98 -15.81 29.53
C ARG A 225 -9.54 -15.06 30.75
N ALA A 226 -9.90 -13.78 30.59
CA ALA A 226 -10.54 -13.00 31.66
C ALA A 226 -11.91 -13.59 32.03
N ASP A 227 -12.62 -14.16 31.05
CA ASP A 227 -13.89 -14.86 31.22
C ASP A 227 -13.73 -16.32 31.70
N GLY A 228 -12.51 -16.75 32.04
CA GLY A 228 -12.21 -18.12 32.49
C GLY A 228 -12.24 -19.20 31.40
N LEU A 229 -12.32 -18.80 30.12
CA LEU A 229 -12.33 -19.70 28.97
C LEU A 229 -10.93 -19.88 28.37
N MET A 230 -10.58 -21.12 28.02
CA MET A 230 -9.29 -21.40 27.35
C MET A 230 -9.38 -21.14 25.84
N PRO A 231 -8.52 -20.28 25.27
CA PRO A 231 -8.50 -20.04 23.83
C PRO A 231 -8.08 -21.29 23.03
N ARG A 232 -8.90 -21.69 22.05
CA ARG A 232 -8.58 -22.81 21.15
C ARG A 232 -7.50 -22.50 20.09
N LYS A 233 -7.37 -21.23 19.69
CA LYS A 233 -6.38 -20.79 18.69
C LYS A 233 -5.58 -19.63 19.25
N THR A 234 -4.27 -19.78 19.32
CA THR A 234 -3.33 -18.76 19.82
C THR A 234 -2.53 -18.11 18.70
N VAL A 235 -2.43 -18.76 17.55
CA VAL A 235 -1.69 -18.26 16.38
C VAL A 235 -2.66 -17.97 15.26
N PHE A 236 -2.61 -16.76 14.73
CA PHE A 236 -3.35 -16.35 13.56
C PHE A 236 -2.61 -16.80 12.30
N GLN A 237 -3.33 -17.46 11.39
CA GLN A 237 -2.82 -17.86 10.09
C GLN A 237 -3.57 -17.09 9.00
N THR A 238 -2.84 -16.52 8.05
CA THR A 238 -3.47 -16.02 6.83
C THR A 238 -3.92 -17.19 5.97
N GLN A 239 -4.90 -16.97 5.09
CA GLN A 239 -5.35 -18.01 4.15
C GLN A 239 -4.21 -18.57 3.29
N LYS A 240 -3.22 -17.74 2.95
CA LYS A 240 -2.05 -18.19 2.20
C LYS A 240 -1.08 -18.98 3.08
N ASP A 241 -0.85 -18.57 4.32
CA ASP A 241 -0.02 -19.33 5.25
C ASP A 241 -0.61 -20.71 5.52
N PHE A 242 -1.93 -20.79 5.73
CA PHE A 242 -2.65 -22.06 5.85
C PHE A 242 -2.39 -22.96 4.63
N LEU A 243 -2.53 -22.42 3.42
CA LEU A 243 -2.25 -23.19 2.20
C LEU A 243 -0.80 -23.66 2.13
N ARG A 244 0.17 -22.81 2.48
CA ARG A 244 1.58 -23.21 2.48
C ARG A 244 1.82 -24.37 3.43
N SER A 245 1.32 -24.29 4.66
CA SER A 245 1.46 -25.38 5.63
C SER A 245 0.74 -26.66 5.20
N ALA A 246 -0.47 -26.56 4.65
CA ALA A 246 -1.21 -27.70 4.14
C ALA A 246 -0.51 -28.38 2.95
N ILE A 247 0.08 -27.58 2.05
CA ILE A 247 0.85 -28.09 0.90
C ILE A 247 2.15 -28.73 1.37
N GLU A 248 2.92 -28.09 2.26
CA GLU A 248 4.16 -28.64 2.81
C GLU A 248 3.92 -30.00 3.48
N ASP A 249 2.89 -30.10 4.33
CA ASP A 249 2.53 -31.34 5.01
C ASP A 249 2.06 -32.44 4.04
N ALA A 250 1.13 -32.12 3.13
CA ALA A 250 0.64 -33.11 2.17
C ALA A 250 1.74 -33.55 1.19
N ALA A 251 2.57 -32.62 0.72
CA ALA A 251 3.62 -32.90 -0.25
C ALA A 251 4.76 -33.75 0.34
N ALA A 252 5.03 -33.62 1.64
CA ALA A 252 6.06 -34.41 2.32
C ALA A 252 5.82 -35.93 2.30
N VAL A 253 4.57 -36.36 2.16
CA VAL A 253 4.20 -37.80 2.16
C VAL A 253 3.66 -38.28 0.81
N SER A 254 3.41 -37.37 -0.12
CA SER A 254 2.82 -37.72 -1.42
C SER A 254 3.86 -38.28 -2.37
N CYS A 255 3.54 -39.41 -3.01
CA CYS A 255 4.37 -40.04 -4.05
C CYS A 255 3.85 -39.77 -5.47
N SER A 256 2.62 -39.26 -5.60
CA SER A 256 1.99 -38.90 -6.87
C SER A 256 1.12 -37.66 -6.73
N GLN A 257 0.73 -37.08 -7.87
CA GLN A 257 -0.15 -35.91 -7.91
C GLN A 257 -1.56 -36.25 -7.42
N GLU A 258 -2.04 -37.45 -7.72
CA GLU A 258 -3.35 -37.96 -7.33
C GLU A 258 -3.42 -38.15 -5.81
N ASP A 259 -2.39 -38.74 -5.21
CA ASP A 259 -2.26 -38.88 -3.74
C ASP A 259 -2.26 -37.51 -3.08
N PHE A 260 -1.46 -36.59 -3.60
CA PHE A 260 -1.37 -35.22 -3.11
C PHE A 260 -2.71 -34.49 -3.15
N LYS A 261 -3.45 -34.62 -4.26
CA LYS A 261 -4.78 -34.02 -4.42
C LYS A 261 -5.77 -34.60 -3.41
N THR A 262 -5.74 -35.91 -3.19
CA THR A 262 -6.62 -36.59 -2.23
C THR A 262 -6.31 -36.16 -0.81
N LEU A 263 -5.03 -36.16 -0.40
CA LEU A 263 -4.59 -35.73 0.92
C LEU A 263 -4.96 -34.28 1.24
N LEU A 264 -4.77 -33.37 0.28
CA LEU A 264 -5.19 -31.97 0.43
C LEU A 264 -6.70 -31.82 0.65
N LEU A 265 -7.50 -32.62 -0.06
CA LEU A 265 -8.95 -32.57 0.06
C LEU A 265 -9.43 -33.18 1.38
N GLU A 266 -8.93 -34.36 1.75
CA GLU A 266 -9.39 -35.10 2.93
C GLU A 266 -8.93 -34.45 4.24
N LYS A 267 -7.64 -34.07 4.34
CA LYS A 267 -7.07 -33.55 5.59
C LYS A 267 -7.33 -32.06 5.78
N TYR A 268 -7.37 -31.29 4.69
CA TYR A 268 -7.40 -29.83 4.74
C TYR A 268 -8.58 -29.19 4.01
N ASN A 269 -9.42 -29.97 3.33
CA ASN A 269 -10.50 -29.48 2.46
C ASN A 269 -10.01 -28.47 1.40
N VAL A 270 -8.76 -28.64 0.95
CA VAL A 270 -8.14 -27.79 -0.08
C VAL A 270 -8.31 -28.46 -1.44
N ARG A 271 -8.91 -27.75 -2.40
CA ARG A 271 -9.06 -28.28 -3.76
C ARG A 271 -7.89 -27.87 -4.65
N LEU A 272 -7.20 -28.85 -5.22
CA LEU A 272 -6.18 -28.63 -6.24
C LEU A 272 -6.81 -28.56 -7.65
N LYS A 273 -6.44 -27.53 -8.40
CA LYS A 273 -6.73 -27.39 -9.82
C LYS A 273 -5.43 -27.29 -10.60
N VAL A 274 -5.28 -28.15 -11.60
CA VAL A 274 -4.19 -28.12 -12.59
C VAL A 274 -4.72 -27.49 -13.87
N SER A 275 -4.07 -26.45 -14.37
CA SER A 275 -4.44 -25.83 -15.64
C SER A 275 -3.23 -25.24 -16.34
N ARG A 276 -2.95 -25.70 -17.57
CA ARG A 276 -1.81 -25.27 -18.39
C ARG A 276 -0.46 -25.42 -17.66
N GLY A 277 -0.24 -26.57 -17.01
CA GLY A 277 1.00 -26.83 -16.26
C GLY A 277 1.19 -25.91 -15.05
N ARG A 278 0.09 -25.53 -14.37
CA ARG A 278 0.14 -24.69 -13.17
C ARG A 278 -0.81 -25.20 -12.11
N PHE A 279 -0.29 -25.34 -10.89
CA PHE A 279 -1.07 -25.65 -9.72
C PHE A 279 -1.75 -24.41 -9.14
N SER A 280 -3.02 -24.58 -8.76
CA SER A 280 -3.82 -23.58 -8.08
C SER A 280 -4.65 -24.23 -6.99
N TYR A 281 -4.72 -23.58 -5.83
CA TYR A 281 -5.29 -24.14 -4.61
C TYR A 281 -6.49 -23.32 -4.16
N LEU A 282 -7.59 -23.99 -3.83
CA LEU A 282 -8.78 -23.36 -3.24
C LEU A 282 -8.77 -23.57 -1.74
N HIS A 283 -8.62 -22.48 -1.00
CA HIS A 283 -8.78 -22.47 0.46
C HIS A 283 -10.27 -22.73 0.82
N PRO A 284 -10.57 -23.47 1.90
CA PRO A 284 -11.95 -23.80 2.29
C PRO A 284 -12.87 -22.58 2.43
N GLU A 285 -12.35 -21.50 3.01
CA GLU A 285 -13.07 -20.24 3.23
C GLU A 285 -12.96 -19.24 2.04
N ARG A 286 -12.73 -19.72 0.81
CA ARG A 286 -12.49 -18.85 -0.34
C ARG A 286 -13.18 -19.36 -1.60
N ASN A 287 -13.74 -18.42 -2.38
CA ASN A 287 -14.44 -18.73 -3.64
C ASN A 287 -13.54 -18.68 -4.89
N LYS A 288 -12.28 -18.25 -4.74
CA LYS A 288 -11.31 -18.07 -5.84
C LYS A 288 -10.01 -18.80 -5.53
N TYR A 289 -9.47 -19.51 -6.51
CA TYR A 289 -8.19 -20.19 -6.40
C TYR A 289 -7.00 -19.21 -6.21
N ILE A 290 -5.96 -19.68 -5.51
CA ILE A 290 -4.67 -19.02 -5.37
C ILE A 290 -3.64 -19.86 -6.14
N THR A 291 -2.92 -19.26 -7.08
CA THR A 291 -1.91 -19.98 -7.88
C THR A 291 -0.65 -20.26 -7.06
N GLY A 292 0.05 -21.37 -7.31
CA GLY A 292 1.33 -21.72 -6.66
C GLY A 292 2.35 -20.56 -6.65
N ARG A 293 2.50 -19.87 -7.78
CA ARG A 293 3.35 -18.66 -7.93
C ARG A 293 3.08 -17.53 -6.91
N MET A 294 1.86 -17.45 -6.36
CA MET A 294 1.54 -16.45 -5.33
C MET A 294 1.97 -16.87 -3.92
N LEU A 295 2.26 -18.15 -3.72
CA LEU A 295 2.72 -18.76 -2.48
C LEU A 295 4.25 -18.89 -2.47
N GLY A 296 4.89 -19.09 -3.63
CA GLY A 296 6.34 -19.24 -3.81
C GLY A 296 6.68 -20.41 -4.73
N THR A 297 7.95 -20.57 -5.11
CA THR A 297 8.39 -21.62 -6.06
C THR A 297 8.19 -23.04 -5.51
N HIS A 298 8.30 -23.23 -4.18
CA HIS A 298 8.06 -24.52 -3.51
C HIS A 298 6.62 -25.04 -3.67
N TYR A 299 5.70 -24.17 -4.09
CA TYR A 299 4.28 -24.50 -4.25
C TYR A 299 3.87 -24.50 -5.73
N GLU A 300 4.85 -24.41 -6.64
CA GLU A 300 4.64 -24.57 -8.07
C GLU A 300 4.73 -26.05 -8.48
N GLU A 301 4.18 -26.34 -9.65
CA GLU A 301 4.04 -27.72 -10.14
C GLU A 301 5.38 -28.43 -10.30
N ASP A 302 6.39 -27.76 -10.85
CA ASP A 302 7.68 -28.38 -11.17
C ASP A 302 8.42 -28.85 -9.89
N ASN A 303 8.49 -28.00 -8.86
CA ASN A 303 9.13 -28.33 -7.59
C ASN A 303 8.39 -29.47 -6.86
N LEU A 304 7.05 -29.42 -6.83
CA LEU A 304 6.26 -30.47 -6.18
C LEU A 304 6.35 -31.81 -6.92
N ARG A 305 6.42 -31.80 -8.26
CA ARG A 305 6.62 -33.02 -9.06
C ARG A 305 7.97 -33.67 -8.77
N GLU A 306 9.02 -32.88 -8.58
CA GLU A 306 10.34 -33.39 -8.18
C GLU A 306 10.29 -34.01 -6.79
N LEU A 307 9.66 -33.34 -5.82
CA LEU A 307 9.47 -33.87 -4.47
C LEU A 307 8.69 -35.21 -4.46
N PHE A 308 7.66 -35.35 -5.28
CA PHE A 308 6.91 -36.60 -5.39
C PHE A 308 7.78 -37.76 -5.92
N LYS A 309 8.68 -37.47 -6.86
CA LYS A 309 9.64 -38.48 -7.37
C LYS A 309 10.60 -38.91 -6.27
N GLU A 310 11.16 -37.96 -5.53
CA GLU A 310 12.04 -38.27 -4.40
C GLU A 310 11.34 -39.11 -3.34
N ASN A 311 10.10 -38.77 -2.98
CA ASN A 311 9.31 -39.54 -2.03
C ASN A 311 9.03 -40.96 -2.55
N ALA A 312 8.68 -41.11 -3.82
CA ALA A 312 8.46 -42.41 -4.43
C ALA A 312 9.73 -43.28 -4.44
N GLU A 313 10.91 -42.68 -4.65
CA GLU A 313 12.21 -43.36 -4.56
C GLU A 313 12.56 -43.74 -3.12
N ARG A 314 12.33 -42.84 -2.16
CA ARG A 314 12.51 -43.12 -0.72
C ARG A 314 11.61 -44.26 -0.27
N GLU A 315 10.35 -44.29 -0.68
CA GLU A 315 9.42 -45.38 -0.38
C GLU A 315 9.84 -46.70 -1.03
N LYS A 316 10.38 -46.69 -2.26
CA LYS A 316 10.96 -47.88 -2.89
C LYS A 316 12.19 -48.40 -2.13
N ASN A 317 13.07 -47.50 -1.69
CA ASN A 317 14.26 -47.87 -0.93
C ASN A 317 13.91 -48.35 0.49
N LYS A 318 12.88 -47.75 1.10
CA LYS A 318 12.32 -48.15 2.40
C LYS A 318 11.63 -49.51 2.32
N LYS A 319 10.88 -49.80 1.24
CA LYS A 319 10.33 -51.14 0.99
C LYS A 319 11.44 -52.17 0.81
N LYS A 320 12.51 -51.85 0.07
CA LYS A 320 13.69 -52.73 -0.07
C LYS A 320 14.44 -53.02 1.24
N THR A 321 14.45 -52.09 2.21
CA THR A 321 15.04 -52.32 3.54
C THR A 321 14.08 -52.97 4.54
N VAL A 322 12.77 -52.79 4.37
CA VAL A 322 11.73 -53.42 5.20
C VAL A 322 11.42 -54.86 4.77
N ASP A 323 11.70 -55.25 3.52
CA ASP A 323 11.57 -56.65 3.05
C ASP A 323 12.53 -57.66 3.75
N VAL A 324 13.46 -57.20 4.59
CA VAL A 324 14.33 -58.06 5.44
C VAL A 324 13.79 -58.20 6.88
N GLU A 325 12.92 -57.31 7.34
CA GLU A 325 12.43 -57.32 8.73
C GLU A 325 10.91 -57.13 8.80
N LYS A 326 10.24 -58.27 9.06
CA LYS A 326 8.86 -58.48 9.55
C LYS A 326 7.82 -58.94 8.55
N CYS A 327 7.80 -60.27 8.36
CA CYS A 327 6.61 -61.04 8.66
C CYS A 327 6.25 -60.84 10.15
N ASN A 328 5.07 -60.28 10.46
CA ASN A 328 4.10 -60.87 11.40
C ASN A 328 2.91 -59.93 11.69
N ILE A 329 1.74 -60.48 11.36
CA ILE A 329 0.44 -60.40 12.05
C ILE A 329 -0.49 -59.20 11.75
N GLU A 330 -1.72 -59.61 11.47
CA GLU A 330 -2.92 -58.97 10.92
C GLU A 330 -3.75 -58.14 11.92
N SER A 331 -4.84 -57.57 11.37
CA SER A 331 -6.12 -57.12 11.97
C SER A 331 -6.11 -55.68 12.52
N GLU A 332 -7.13 -54.83 12.35
CA GLU A 332 -8.53 -54.99 11.94
C GLU A 332 -9.16 -53.60 11.59
N LYS A 333 -10.14 -53.60 10.66
CA LYS A 333 -11.42 -52.83 10.50
C LYS A 333 -11.70 -51.58 11.39
N ALA A 334 -12.53 -50.56 11.07
CA ALA A 334 -13.42 -50.17 9.97
C ALA A 334 -14.16 -48.82 10.28
N VAL A 335 -14.68 -48.15 9.23
CA VAL A 335 -15.98 -47.39 9.12
C VAL A 335 -16.16 -45.89 9.55
N THR A 336 -16.20 -45.02 8.53
CA THR A 336 -17.27 -44.13 7.98
C THR A 336 -18.31 -43.34 8.85
N SER A 337 -18.21 -41.99 8.79
CA SER A 337 -19.25 -40.92 8.55
C SER A 337 -20.46 -40.67 9.52
N PRO A 338 -21.24 -39.55 9.45
CA PRO A 338 -21.02 -38.17 8.95
C PRO A 338 -21.60 -37.01 9.85
N SER A 339 -21.37 -35.78 9.37
CA SER A 339 -21.95 -34.44 9.59
C SER A 339 -23.35 -34.24 10.21
N ASN A 340 -23.53 -33.12 10.95
CA ASN A 340 -24.44 -32.02 10.55
C ASN A 340 -24.30 -30.72 11.37
N LEU A 341 -24.41 -29.60 10.66
CA LEU A 341 -24.56 -28.19 11.06
C LEU A 341 -26.05 -27.81 11.06
N LEU A 342 -26.42 -26.75 11.78
CA LEU A 342 -27.41 -25.67 11.49
C LEU A 342 -27.65 -24.87 12.80
N GLN A 343 -27.94 -23.56 12.93
CA GLN A 343 -27.94 -22.37 12.06
C GLN A 343 -28.34 -21.14 12.92
N GLU A 344 -27.81 -19.95 12.57
CA GLU A 344 -28.37 -18.56 12.68
C GLU A 344 -28.70 -17.91 14.05
N GLU A 345 -28.60 -16.59 14.28
CA GLU A 345 -28.74 -15.44 13.36
C GLU A 345 -28.23 -14.08 13.95
N ALA A 346 -28.25 -13.06 13.07
CA ALA A 346 -28.27 -11.59 13.28
C ALA A 346 -26.97 -10.79 12.98
N VAL A 347 -26.96 -10.12 11.82
CA VAL A 347 -26.00 -9.05 11.47
C VAL A 347 -26.75 -7.86 10.87
N SER A 348 -26.52 -6.70 11.47
CA SER A 348 -26.97 -5.38 11.01
C SER A 348 -26.14 -4.89 9.81
N VAL A 349 -26.83 -4.28 8.85
CA VAL A 349 -26.37 -3.86 7.52
C VAL A 349 -25.11 -2.98 7.55
N LEU A 350 -24.01 -3.53 7.05
CA LEU A 350 -22.86 -2.79 6.52
C LEU A 350 -22.85 -2.99 5.00
N PHE A 351 -22.71 -1.91 4.23
CA PHE A 351 -22.50 -2.00 2.78
C PHE A 351 -21.23 -2.79 2.47
N ILE A 352 -21.39 -3.98 1.87
CA ILE A 352 -20.29 -4.78 1.35
C ILE A 352 -20.28 -4.59 -0.17
N LYS A 353 -19.22 -3.96 -0.68
CA LYS A 353 -19.01 -3.77 -2.11
C LYS A 353 -19.00 -5.13 -2.83
N SER A 354 -19.89 -5.30 -3.79
CA SER A 354 -19.96 -6.46 -4.67
C SER A 354 -18.85 -6.43 -5.73
N ASP A 355 -18.52 -7.62 -6.23
CA ASP A 355 -17.51 -7.83 -7.29
C ASP A 355 -18.09 -7.67 -8.71
N LEU A 356 -19.25 -7.01 -8.85
CA LEU A 356 -19.97 -6.87 -10.13
C LEU A 356 -19.18 -6.08 -11.17
N ARG A 357 -19.22 -6.55 -12.42
CA ARG A 357 -18.58 -5.89 -13.56
C ARG A 357 -19.57 -5.60 -14.66
N LEU A 358 -19.23 -4.62 -15.50
CA LEU A 358 -20.01 -4.24 -16.66
C LEU A 358 -20.08 -5.41 -17.66
N VAL A 359 -21.30 -5.81 -18.05
CA VAL A 359 -21.55 -6.73 -19.17
C VAL A 359 -21.03 -6.09 -20.46
N VAL A 360 -20.26 -6.81 -21.27
CA VAL A 360 -19.63 -6.24 -22.48
C VAL A 360 -20.58 -6.35 -23.67
N ASP A 361 -20.76 -5.26 -24.41
CA ASP A 361 -21.48 -5.32 -25.69
C ASP A 361 -20.60 -6.03 -26.73
N LEU A 362 -21.06 -7.20 -27.20
CA LEU A 362 -20.35 -8.00 -28.19
C LEU A 362 -20.33 -7.33 -29.58
N GLN A 363 -21.35 -6.54 -29.94
CA GLN A 363 -21.41 -5.85 -31.22
C GLN A 363 -20.44 -4.69 -31.28
N ALA A 364 -20.17 -4.02 -30.15
CA ALA A 364 -19.17 -2.95 -30.08
C ALA A 364 -17.73 -3.45 -29.89
N CYS A 365 -17.51 -4.76 -29.65
CA CYS A 365 -16.20 -5.32 -29.35
C CYS A 365 -15.49 -5.87 -30.60
N VAL A 366 -14.61 -5.06 -31.21
CA VAL A 366 -13.82 -5.44 -32.41
C VAL A 366 -13.11 -6.79 -32.26
N LYS A 367 -12.54 -7.06 -31.08
CA LYS A 367 -11.85 -8.35 -30.79
C LYS A 367 -12.81 -9.55 -30.73
N ALA A 368 -14.06 -9.34 -30.32
CA ALA A 368 -15.08 -10.39 -30.34
C ALA A 368 -15.63 -10.62 -31.74
N GLN A 369 -15.68 -9.60 -32.60
CA GLN A 369 -16.05 -9.75 -34.00
C GLN A 369 -14.99 -10.55 -34.79
N GLN A 370 -13.70 -10.35 -34.50
CA GLN A 370 -12.59 -10.96 -35.24
C GLN A 370 -12.19 -12.36 -34.77
N ASN A 371 -12.62 -12.79 -33.57
CA ASN A 371 -12.19 -14.07 -33.00
C ASN A 371 -13.35 -14.79 -32.29
N ALA A 372 -13.80 -15.90 -32.89
CA ALA A 372 -14.91 -16.70 -32.37
C ALA A 372 -14.64 -17.30 -30.98
N ALA A 373 -13.41 -17.72 -30.68
CA ALA A 373 -13.05 -18.26 -29.37
C ALA A 373 -13.07 -17.16 -28.28
N TYR A 374 -12.63 -15.95 -28.64
CA TYR A 374 -12.73 -14.78 -27.75
C TYR A 374 -14.18 -14.35 -27.57
N ALA A 375 -14.99 -14.34 -28.63
CA ALA A 375 -16.43 -14.07 -28.56
C ALA A 375 -17.13 -15.03 -27.60
N ASN A 376 -16.86 -16.33 -27.69
CA ASN A 376 -17.45 -17.34 -26.80
C ASN A 376 -17.02 -17.15 -25.34
N LYS A 377 -15.76 -16.77 -25.10
CA LYS A 377 -15.28 -16.42 -23.76
C LYS A 377 -16.00 -15.18 -23.19
N VAL A 378 -16.22 -14.16 -24.01
CA VAL A 378 -16.95 -12.94 -23.62
C VAL A 378 -18.42 -13.27 -23.35
N LYS A 379 -19.09 -14.08 -24.18
CA LYS A 379 -20.47 -14.56 -23.95
C LYS A 379 -20.61 -15.28 -22.60
N LEU A 380 -19.70 -16.21 -22.30
CA LEU A 380 -19.71 -16.94 -21.03
C LEU A 380 -19.46 -16.01 -19.83
N SER A 381 -18.56 -15.03 -19.99
CA SER A 381 -18.32 -14.03 -18.95
C SER A 381 -19.54 -13.13 -18.73
N ASN A 382 -20.18 -12.66 -19.80
CA ASN A 382 -21.37 -11.85 -19.74
C ASN A 382 -22.51 -12.59 -19.05
N LEU A 383 -22.75 -13.85 -19.41
CA LEU A 383 -23.78 -14.68 -18.77
C LEU A 383 -23.58 -14.78 -17.25
N LYS A 384 -22.33 -14.94 -16.81
CA LYS A 384 -21.98 -14.95 -15.38
C LYS A 384 -22.23 -13.60 -14.71
N GLU A 385 -21.86 -12.50 -15.35
CA GLU A 385 -22.09 -11.16 -14.79
C GLU A 385 -23.59 -10.79 -14.79
N MET A 386 -24.35 -11.22 -15.78
CA MET A 386 -25.81 -11.08 -15.81
C MET A 386 -26.47 -11.86 -14.66
N ALA A 387 -26.08 -13.12 -14.46
CA ALA A 387 -26.59 -13.94 -13.35
C ALA A 387 -26.29 -13.32 -11.97
N LYS A 388 -25.07 -12.81 -11.77
CA LYS A 388 -24.73 -12.07 -10.54
C LYS A 388 -25.53 -10.78 -10.38
N THR A 389 -25.79 -10.07 -11.48
CA THR A 389 -26.60 -8.85 -11.46
C THR A 389 -28.04 -9.17 -11.03
N VAL A 390 -28.61 -10.27 -11.51
CA VAL A 390 -29.93 -10.74 -11.07
C VAL A 390 -29.92 -11.13 -9.59
N ALA A 391 -28.90 -11.86 -9.12
CA ALA A 391 -28.77 -12.19 -7.71
C ALA A 391 -28.68 -10.93 -6.82
N TYR A 392 -27.90 -9.93 -7.24
CA TYR A 392 -27.78 -8.65 -6.53
C TYR A 392 -29.13 -7.93 -6.42
N ILE A 393 -29.90 -7.88 -7.52
CA ILE A 393 -31.24 -7.26 -7.54
C ILE A 393 -32.18 -7.96 -6.55
N GLN A 394 -32.15 -9.29 -6.51
CA GLN A 394 -32.95 -10.08 -5.58
C GLN A 394 -32.52 -9.89 -4.12
N GLU A 395 -31.22 -9.92 -3.84
CA GLU A 395 -30.66 -9.72 -2.49
C GLU A 395 -30.94 -8.32 -1.93
N HIS A 396 -30.98 -7.30 -2.80
CA HIS A 396 -31.24 -5.91 -2.42
C HIS A 396 -32.72 -5.49 -2.55
N GLY A 397 -33.62 -6.39 -2.96
CA GLY A 397 -35.05 -6.12 -3.03
C GLY A 397 -35.46 -5.12 -4.11
N TYR A 398 -34.73 -5.06 -5.22
CA TYR A 398 -35.08 -4.20 -6.35
C TYR A 398 -36.12 -4.89 -7.25
N ASP A 399 -37.40 -4.67 -6.95
CA ASP A 399 -38.50 -5.35 -7.65
C ASP A 399 -38.74 -4.82 -9.08
N THR A 400 -38.33 -3.57 -9.37
CA THR A 400 -38.51 -2.93 -10.69
C THR A 400 -37.28 -2.13 -11.13
N ARG A 401 -37.18 -1.84 -12.44
CA ARG A 401 -36.12 -0.98 -12.99
C ARG A 401 -36.19 0.45 -12.45
N ASP A 402 -37.39 0.94 -12.16
CA ASP A 402 -37.63 2.27 -11.61
C ASP A 402 -37.19 2.35 -10.15
N SER A 403 -37.50 1.33 -9.34
CA SER A 403 -37.01 1.19 -7.95
C SER A 403 -35.47 1.27 -7.85
N LEU A 404 -34.78 0.66 -8.82
CA LEU A 404 -33.33 0.73 -8.93
C LEU A 404 -32.84 2.14 -9.36
N GLU A 405 -33.54 2.81 -10.27
CA GLU A 405 -33.20 4.18 -10.70
C GLU A 405 -33.40 5.21 -9.59
N ASP A 406 -34.47 5.08 -8.82
CA ASP A 406 -34.77 5.95 -7.68
C ASP A 406 -33.68 5.82 -6.63
N SER A 407 -33.30 4.58 -6.29
CA SER A 407 -32.20 4.29 -5.36
C SER A 407 -30.87 4.83 -5.88
N PHE A 408 -30.59 4.68 -7.19
CA PHE A 408 -29.40 5.25 -7.80
C PHE A 408 -29.38 6.80 -7.72
N SER A 409 -30.52 7.44 -7.98
CA SER A 409 -30.68 8.89 -7.91
C SER A 409 -30.49 9.42 -6.48
N GLU A 410 -31.03 8.73 -5.49
CA GLU A 410 -30.85 9.02 -4.06
C GLU A 410 -29.37 8.92 -3.66
N ILE A 411 -28.71 7.80 -3.98
CA ILE A 411 -27.28 7.61 -3.67
C ILE A 411 -26.40 8.63 -4.39
N LYS A 412 -26.74 9.00 -5.64
CA LYS A 412 -26.07 10.08 -6.37
C LYS A 412 -26.23 11.44 -5.68
N SER A 413 -27.41 11.72 -5.14
CA SER A 413 -27.67 12.93 -4.34
C SER A 413 -26.81 12.94 -3.07
N HIS A 414 -26.79 11.83 -2.31
CA HIS A 414 -25.95 11.68 -1.13
C HIS A 414 -24.45 11.79 -1.42
N ALA A 415 -23.97 11.22 -2.53
CA ALA A 415 -22.59 11.37 -2.98
C ALA A 415 -22.25 12.84 -3.30
N SER A 416 -23.19 13.57 -3.91
CA SER A 416 -23.00 15.00 -4.16
C SER A 416 -23.02 15.83 -2.87
N SER A 417 -23.90 15.52 -1.91
CA SER A 417 -23.99 16.24 -0.65
C SER A 417 -22.75 16.02 0.20
N SER A 418 -22.37 14.74 0.42
CA SER A 418 -21.17 14.38 1.19
C SER A 418 -19.89 14.96 0.59
N ARG A 419 -19.80 15.10 -0.74
CA ARG A 419 -18.69 15.81 -1.39
C ARG A 419 -18.64 17.30 -1.04
N LYS A 420 -19.81 17.97 -1.00
CA LYS A 420 -19.89 19.39 -0.60
C LYS A 420 -19.50 19.55 0.87
N ASP A 421 -19.95 18.64 1.73
CA ASP A 421 -19.62 18.64 3.16
C ASP A 421 -18.12 18.45 3.39
N LEU A 422 -17.51 17.45 2.73
CA LEU A 422 -16.07 17.22 2.77
C LEU A 422 -15.29 18.47 2.34
N LYS A 423 -15.70 19.09 1.22
CA LYS A 423 -15.07 20.31 0.73
C LYS A 423 -15.18 21.47 1.72
N SER A 424 -16.35 21.65 2.33
CA SER A 424 -16.59 22.67 3.36
C SER A 424 -15.65 22.50 4.55
N VAL A 425 -15.49 21.26 5.04
CA VAL A 425 -14.57 20.95 6.14
C VAL A 425 -13.11 21.21 5.74
N GLU A 426 -12.71 20.84 4.52
CA GLU A 426 -11.36 21.10 4.01
C GLU A 426 -11.06 22.60 3.86
N ASP A 427 -12.02 23.38 3.36
CA ASP A 427 -11.91 24.83 3.23
C ASP A 427 -11.80 25.50 4.61
N ASN A 428 -12.57 25.04 5.62
CA ASN A 428 -12.47 25.53 6.99
C ASN A 428 -11.13 25.15 7.64
N LEU A 429 -10.64 23.93 7.41
CA LEU A 429 -9.34 23.49 7.90
C LEU A 429 -8.19 24.34 7.30
N ARG A 430 -8.29 24.71 6.01
CA ARG A 430 -7.34 25.63 5.38
C ARG A 430 -7.34 26.99 6.08
N LYS A 431 -8.52 27.58 6.29
CA LYS A 431 -8.66 28.88 6.98
C LYS A 431 -8.07 28.85 8.40
N VAL A 432 -8.36 27.80 9.17
CA VAL A 432 -7.83 27.67 10.54
C VAL A 432 -6.30 27.48 10.53
N ASN A 433 -5.75 26.70 9.59
CA ASN A 433 -4.29 26.56 9.46
C ASN A 433 -3.61 27.89 9.10
N GLU A 434 -4.19 28.69 8.20
CA GLU A 434 -3.70 30.04 7.87
C GLU A 434 -3.73 30.94 9.12
N GLN A 435 -4.83 30.92 9.89
CA GLN A 435 -4.92 31.68 11.14
C GLN A 435 -3.89 31.24 12.18
N ILE A 436 -3.62 29.92 12.32
CA ILE A 436 -2.57 29.41 13.21
C ILE A 436 -1.20 29.91 12.76
N HIS A 437 -0.92 29.85 11.46
CA HIS A 437 0.37 30.28 10.90
C HIS A 437 0.64 31.76 11.20
N TYR A 438 -0.29 32.64 10.85
CA TYR A 438 -0.12 34.08 11.09
C TYR A 438 -0.20 34.44 12.59
N THR A 439 -1.01 33.75 13.39
CA THR A 439 -1.00 33.93 14.85
C THR A 439 0.36 33.55 15.44
N GLY A 440 0.97 32.47 14.96
CA GLY A 440 2.33 32.05 15.34
C GLY A 440 3.38 33.09 14.98
N GLN A 441 3.38 33.56 13.73
CA GLN A 441 4.29 34.62 13.27
C GLN A 441 4.11 35.93 14.05
N TYR A 442 2.87 36.31 14.35
CA TYR A 442 2.58 37.50 15.14
C TYR A 442 3.16 37.36 16.55
N LEU A 443 2.93 36.24 17.24
CA LEU A 443 3.41 36.03 18.61
C LEU A 443 4.93 35.91 18.68
N ALA A 444 5.57 35.21 17.74
CA ALA A 444 7.02 35.01 17.70
C ALA A 444 7.77 36.33 17.48
N ASN A 445 7.28 37.18 16.58
CA ASN A 445 7.97 38.42 16.20
C ASN A 445 7.53 39.65 17.03
N LYS A 446 6.49 39.54 17.85
CA LYS A 446 5.99 40.62 18.71
C LYS A 446 7.07 41.25 19.62
N PRO A 447 7.95 40.49 20.30
CA PRO A 447 8.99 41.07 21.15
C PRO A 447 10.00 41.90 20.36
N VAL A 448 10.39 41.44 19.16
CA VAL A 448 11.32 42.14 18.26
C VAL A 448 10.67 43.44 17.76
N TYR A 449 9.42 43.37 17.33
CA TYR A 449 8.68 44.55 16.89
C TYR A 449 8.45 45.57 18.02
N GLN A 450 8.24 45.12 19.27
CA GLN A 450 8.16 46.02 20.42
C GLN A 450 9.47 46.75 20.71
N LYS A 451 10.62 46.09 20.50
CA LYS A 451 11.95 46.72 20.59
C LYS A 451 12.14 47.71 19.45
N PHE A 452 11.73 47.37 18.23
CA PHE A 452 11.75 48.28 17.07
C PHE A 452 10.97 49.58 17.34
N VAL A 453 9.75 49.50 17.87
CA VAL A 453 8.92 50.68 18.19
C VAL A 453 9.59 51.60 19.22
N LYS A 454 10.35 51.03 20.17
CA LYS A 454 11.04 51.75 21.25
C LYS A 454 12.47 52.18 20.89
N ALA A 455 13.02 51.74 19.76
CA ALA A 455 14.39 52.04 19.36
C ALA A 455 14.55 53.53 19.01
N LYS A 456 15.66 54.13 19.45
CA LYS A 456 16.00 55.53 19.12
C LYS A 456 16.38 55.70 17.64
N ASN A 457 17.05 54.71 17.04
CA ASN A 457 17.41 54.69 15.63
C ASN A 457 16.66 53.58 14.89
N LYS A 458 15.47 53.90 14.36
CA LYS A 458 14.59 52.94 13.70
C LYS A 458 15.16 52.41 12.38
N GLY A 459 15.90 53.24 11.64
CA GLY A 459 16.47 52.85 10.35
C GLY A 459 17.52 51.75 10.47
N GLN A 460 18.41 51.87 11.46
CA GLN A 460 19.42 50.84 11.73
C GLN A 460 18.77 49.53 12.24
N PHE A 461 17.81 49.62 13.18
CA PHE A 461 17.10 48.44 13.69
C PHE A 461 16.31 47.71 12.59
N GLN A 462 15.77 48.43 11.62
CA GLN A 462 15.09 47.85 10.46
C GLN A 462 16.05 47.10 9.52
N GLN A 463 17.30 47.54 9.41
CA GLN A 463 18.33 46.84 8.64
C GLN A 463 18.86 45.59 9.36
N GLU A 464 18.89 45.59 10.69
CA GLU A 464 19.35 44.46 11.52
C GLU A 464 18.27 43.35 11.64
N HIS A 465 16.98 43.70 11.60
CA HIS A 465 15.86 42.76 11.75
C HIS A 465 14.77 42.90 10.65
N PRO A 466 15.14 42.89 9.36
CA PRO A 466 14.18 43.16 8.28
C PRO A 466 13.11 42.07 8.16
N THR A 467 13.50 40.81 8.39
CA THR A 467 12.63 39.65 8.23
C THR A 467 11.59 39.58 9.34
N GLU A 468 11.99 39.75 10.60
CA GLU A 468 11.11 39.67 11.77
C GLU A 468 10.07 40.80 11.76
N ILE A 469 10.46 42.00 11.33
CA ILE A 469 9.55 43.14 11.17
C ILE A 469 8.55 42.87 10.05
N ALA A 470 9.02 42.43 8.87
CA ALA A 470 8.15 42.12 7.75
C ALA A 470 7.14 41.00 8.07
N LEU A 471 7.59 39.93 8.75
CA LEU A 471 6.74 38.82 9.19
C LEU A 471 5.69 39.28 10.21
N TYR A 472 6.08 40.14 11.16
CA TYR A 472 5.13 40.71 12.12
C TYR A 472 4.07 41.59 11.44
N GLU A 473 4.47 42.45 10.51
CA GLU A 473 3.57 43.35 9.79
C GLU A 473 2.59 42.58 8.88
N ALA A 474 3.09 41.58 8.16
CA ALA A 474 2.27 40.69 7.34
C ALA A 474 1.24 39.92 8.18
N ALA A 475 1.68 39.33 9.29
CA ALA A 475 0.80 38.63 10.22
C ALA A 475 -0.25 39.55 10.85
N ARG A 476 0.14 40.75 11.27
CA ARG A 476 -0.76 41.76 11.83
C ARG A 476 -1.81 42.21 10.81
N LYS A 477 -1.43 42.40 9.54
CA LYS A 477 -2.34 42.76 8.45
C LYS A 477 -3.38 41.66 8.23
N PHE A 478 -2.92 40.42 8.05
CA PHE A 478 -3.79 39.26 7.84
C PHE A 478 -4.79 39.06 8.99
N LEU A 479 -4.31 39.10 10.24
CA LEU A 479 -5.17 38.93 11.41
C LEU A 479 -6.21 40.06 11.54
N LYS A 480 -5.84 41.30 11.19
CA LYS A 480 -6.77 42.44 11.19
C LYS A 480 -7.88 42.29 10.15
N GLU A 481 -7.57 41.75 8.97
CA GLU A 481 -8.55 41.51 7.90
C GLU A 481 -9.54 40.38 8.24
N GLN A 482 -9.14 39.43 9.10
CA GLN A 482 -9.95 38.27 9.50
C GLN A 482 -10.75 38.48 10.79
N SER A 483 -10.48 39.53 11.58
CA SER A 483 -11.13 39.78 12.88
C SER A 483 -12.19 40.88 12.78
N ALA A 484 -13.48 40.53 12.90
CA ALA A 484 -14.58 41.50 12.94
C ALA A 484 -14.52 42.45 14.16
N ASP A 485 -14.03 41.95 15.31
CA ASP A 485 -13.96 42.69 16.58
C ASP A 485 -12.56 43.24 16.91
N GLY A 486 -11.60 43.11 15.98
CA GLY A 486 -10.20 43.51 16.19
C GLY A 486 -9.43 42.71 17.28
N LYS A 487 -10.05 41.67 17.85
CA LYS A 487 -9.42 40.77 18.84
C LYS A 487 -8.59 39.69 18.15
N LEU A 488 -7.37 39.49 18.63
CA LEU A 488 -6.48 38.45 18.13
C LEU A 488 -7.02 37.04 18.45
N PRO A 489 -7.00 36.10 17.49
CA PRO A 489 -7.34 34.71 17.74
C PRO A 489 -6.45 34.09 18.82
N SER A 490 -7.06 33.30 19.71
CA SER A 490 -6.32 32.54 20.72
C SER A 490 -5.70 31.29 20.09
N MET A 491 -4.37 31.15 20.16
CA MET A 491 -3.64 29.99 19.64
C MET A 491 -4.17 28.66 20.20
N LYS A 492 -4.58 28.63 21.48
CA LYS A 492 -5.16 27.44 22.13
C LYS A 492 -6.50 27.05 21.49
N LEU A 493 -7.36 28.03 21.21
CA LEU A 493 -8.67 27.80 20.59
C LEU A 493 -8.51 27.34 19.14
N LEU A 494 -7.63 27.97 18.37
CA LEU A 494 -7.37 27.58 16.98
C LEU A 494 -6.83 26.14 16.85
N LYS A 495 -5.92 25.74 17.75
CA LYS A 495 -5.42 24.35 17.78
C LYS A 495 -6.53 23.35 18.12
N ALA A 496 -7.41 23.68 19.08
CA ALA A 496 -8.55 22.83 19.42
C ALA A 496 -9.57 22.73 18.27
N GLU A 497 -9.82 23.83 17.57
CA GLU A 497 -10.70 23.87 16.40
C GLU A 497 -10.12 23.07 15.23
N LYS A 498 -8.81 23.16 14.98
CA LYS A 498 -8.11 22.33 14.00
C LYS A 498 -8.30 20.84 14.29
N GLU A 499 -8.13 20.41 15.54
CA GLU A 499 -8.29 19.01 15.93
C GLU A 499 -9.72 18.51 15.68
N LYS A 500 -10.71 19.34 16.04
CA LYS A 500 -12.13 19.05 15.74
C LYS A 500 -12.38 18.92 14.23
N LEU A 501 -11.84 19.83 13.42
CA LEU A 501 -11.97 19.81 11.95
C LEU A 501 -11.27 18.60 11.33
N LEU A 502 -10.13 18.15 11.88
CA LEU A 502 -9.44 16.93 11.42
C LEU A 502 -10.30 15.68 11.66
N GLN A 503 -10.96 15.58 12.82
CA GLN A 503 -11.89 14.50 13.10
C GLN A 503 -13.11 14.54 12.17
N GLN A 504 -13.71 15.73 11.98
CA GLN A 504 -14.81 15.93 11.04
C GLN A 504 -14.42 15.57 9.60
N LYS A 505 -13.20 15.92 9.17
CA LYS A 505 -12.68 15.57 7.85
C LYS A 505 -12.62 14.06 7.68
N LYS A 506 -12.09 13.34 8.68
CA LYS A 506 -11.99 11.88 8.65
C LYS A 506 -13.35 11.23 8.49
N ASP A 507 -14.37 11.73 9.17
CA ASP A 507 -15.72 11.16 9.11
C ASP A 507 -16.44 11.56 7.80
N ALA A 508 -16.36 12.82 7.38
CA ALA A 508 -16.88 13.28 6.09
C ALA A 508 -16.25 12.52 4.90
N GLN A 509 -14.95 12.21 4.99
CA GLN A 509 -14.23 11.45 3.97
C GLN A 509 -14.70 10.00 3.88
N LYS A 510 -14.94 9.33 5.03
CA LYS A 510 -15.53 7.98 5.04
C LYS A 510 -16.91 7.98 4.39
N THR A 511 -17.76 8.94 4.75
CA THR A 511 -19.12 9.08 4.21
C THR A 511 -19.11 9.33 2.70
N TYR A 512 -18.24 10.21 2.23
CA TYR A 512 -18.07 10.45 0.79
C TYR A 512 -17.61 9.19 0.05
N HIS A 513 -16.59 8.48 0.56
CA HIS A 513 -16.11 7.26 -0.08
C HIS A 513 -17.16 6.15 -0.10
N TYR A 514 -17.96 6.02 0.97
CA TYR A 514 -19.09 5.11 1.04
C TYR A 514 -20.09 5.36 -0.10
N TYR A 515 -20.63 6.58 -0.21
CA TYR A 515 -21.62 6.90 -1.23
C TYR A 515 -21.04 6.91 -2.64
N GLN A 516 -19.76 7.30 -2.80
CA GLN A 516 -19.08 7.25 -4.09
C GLN A 516 -18.93 5.81 -4.60
N ASP A 517 -18.57 4.87 -3.73
CA ASP A 517 -18.43 3.47 -4.11
C ASP A 517 -19.78 2.81 -4.36
N TYR A 518 -20.80 3.14 -3.55
CA TYR A 518 -22.16 2.65 -3.77
C TYR A 518 -22.75 3.19 -5.07
N GLN A 519 -22.53 4.47 -5.37
CA GLN A 519 -22.95 5.08 -6.64
C GLN A 519 -22.34 4.33 -7.84
N LYS A 520 -21.05 3.99 -7.79
CA LYS A 520 -20.38 3.25 -8.88
C LYS A 520 -20.94 1.85 -9.06
N GLU A 521 -21.27 1.20 -7.95
CA GLU A 521 -21.87 -0.13 -7.96
C GLU A 521 -23.27 -0.09 -8.57
N LEU A 522 -24.18 0.76 -8.07
CA LEU A 522 -25.52 0.88 -8.62
C LEU A 522 -25.51 1.32 -10.09
N ASN A 523 -24.58 2.20 -10.49
CA ASN A 523 -24.42 2.54 -11.91
C ASN A 523 -24.05 1.32 -12.77
N THR A 524 -23.22 0.41 -12.23
CA THR A 524 -22.85 -0.84 -12.91
C THR A 524 -24.06 -1.78 -12.99
N VAL A 525 -24.82 -1.89 -11.91
CA VAL A 525 -26.06 -2.70 -11.85
C VAL A 525 -27.08 -2.17 -12.86
N CYS A 526 -27.39 -0.86 -12.85
CA CYS A 526 -28.28 -0.22 -13.82
C CYS A 526 -27.84 -0.52 -15.26
N SER A 527 -26.56 -0.29 -15.56
CA SER A 527 -26.01 -0.54 -16.90
C SER A 527 -26.09 -2.01 -17.34
N ASN A 528 -26.00 -2.95 -16.39
CA ASN A 528 -26.13 -4.37 -16.65
C ASN A 528 -27.59 -4.77 -16.85
N VAL A 529 -28.51 -4.22 -16.05
CA VAL A 529 -29.96 -4.42 -16.19
C VAL A 529 -30.43 -3.93 -17.55
N ASP A 530 -30.03 -2.73 -17.96
CA ASP A 530 -30.39 -2.19 -19.27
C ASP A 530 -29.94 -3.12 -20.41
N LYS A 531 -28.76 -3.73 -20.28
CA LYS A 531 -28.24 -4.73 -21.23
C LYS A 531 -28.98 -6.06 -21.17
N ILE A 532 -29.41 -6.51 -19.99
CA ILE A 532 -30.20 -7.75 -19.82
C ILE A 532 -31.59 -7.60 -20.43
N LEU A 533 -32.23 -6.45 -20.19
CA LEU A 533 -33.56 -6.14 -20.69
C LEU A 533 -33.58 -5.71 -22.16
N GLY A 534 -32.43 -5.68 -22.84
CA GLY A 534 -32.31 -5.28 -24.25
C GLY A 534 -32.71 -3.83 -24.52
N HIS A 535 -32.68 -2.95 -23.51
CA HIS A 535 -33.02 -1.55 -23.69
C HIS A 535 -31.80 -0.82 -24.30
N PRO A 536 -31.95 -0.13 -25.44
CA PRO A 536 -30.89 0.71 -25.96
C PRO A 536 -30.61 1.83 -24.97
N ASN A 537 -29.37 1.97 -24.52
CA ASN A 537 -28.90 3.10 -23.72
C ASN A 537 -29.35 4.41 -24.37
N THR A 538 -30.37 5.07 -23.81
CA THR A 538 -30.64 6.49 -24.08
C THR A 538 -29.53 7.28 -23.40
N ARG A 539 -28.34 7.30 -24.02
CA ARG A 539 -27.32 8.28 -23.68
C ARG A 539 -27.95 9.63 -23.90
N GLN A 540 -28.23 10.37 -22.83
CA GLN A 540 -28.49 11.80 -22.93
C GLN A 540 -27.35 12.41 -23.77
N PRO A 541 -27.66 13.10 -24.89
CA PRO A 541 -26.62 13.73 -25.69
C PRO A 541 -25.88 14.71 -24.79
N LYS A 542 -24.55 14.59 -24.74
CA LYS A 542 -23.68 15.65 -24.22
C LYS A 542 -24.13 16.94 -24.89
N LYS A 543 -24.67 17.89 -24.11
CA LYS A 543 -24.84 19.27 -24.55
C LYS A 543 -23.53 19.69 -25.20
N GLN A 544 -23.56 19.85 -26.52
CA GLN A 544 -22.52 20.59 -27.23
C GLN A 544 -22.45 21.95 -26.54
N LYS A 545 -21.30 22.25 -25.94
CA LYS A 545 -20.96 23.63 -25.65
C LYS A 545 -20.95 24.32 -27.00
N SER A 546 -21.90 25.24 -27.21
CA SER A 546 -21.82 26.24 -28.25
C SER A 546 -20.43 26.87 -28.16
N ALA A 547 -19.67 26.72 -29.24
CA ALA A 547 -18.62 27.65 -29.54
C ALA A 547 -19.36 28.91 -30.00
N ASP A 548 -19.47 29.90 -29.11
CA ASP A 548 -19.84 31.24 -29.56
C ASP A 548 -18.63 31.85 -30.26
N ILE A 549 -18.88 32.22 -31.50
CA ILE A 549 -18.07 33.10 -32.32
C ILE A 549 -18.61 34.51 -32.04
N SER A 550 -17.85 35.32 -31.31
CA SER A 550 -17.58 36.76 -31.53
C SER A 550 -16.80 37.33 -30.36
#